data_AF-F8NXG0-F1
#
_entry.id   AF-F8NXG0-F1
#
_cell.length_a   1.000
_cell.length_b   1.000
_cell.length_c   1.000
_cell.angle_alpha   90.00
_cell.angle_beta   90.00
_cell.angle_gamma   90.00
#
_symmetry.space_group_name_H-M   'P 1'
#
loop_
_entity.id
_entity.type
_entity.pdbx_description
1 polymer ?
#
loop_
_entity_poly.entity_id
_entity_poly.type
_entity_poly.pdbx_seq_one_letter_code
_entity_poly.pdbx_strand_id
1 'polypeptide(L)'
;MAAIIYLTVYFLLSISALEFIRRLAKKSFHSHKPLLPPGPSPLHIVGNVLQIDTQEPWITYTNWGKTYGDIVYSRFLNQDVIIINSERVAKDLLDLRSKNYSDKPVVASLEM
;
A
#
# COMPACT_ATOMS: atom_id res chain seq x y z
N MET A 1 -27.43 -24.32 41.99
CA MET A 1 -27.69 -24.89 40.66
C MET A 1 -28.23 -23.86 39.68
N ALA A 2 -29.40 -23.25 39.91
CA ALA A 2 -29.98 -22.26 38.99
C ALA A 2 -29.07 -21.03 38.71
N ALA A 3 -28.47 -20.43 39.75
CA ALA A 3 -27.59 -19.26 39.60
C ALA A 3 -26.36 -19.52 38.70
N ILE A 4 -25.77 -20.72 38.81
CA ILE A 4 -24.63 -21.12 37.98
C ILE A 4 -25.06 -21.27 36.52
N ILE A 5 -26.25 -21.83 36.27
CA ILE A 5 -26.83 -21.97 34.93
C ILE A 5 -27.08 -20.60 34.30
N TYR A 6 -27.60 -19.62 35.05
CA TYR A 6 -27.80 -18.28 34.50
C TYR A 6 -26.47 -17.61 34.12
N LEU A 7 -25.44 -17.70 34.96
CA LEU A 7 -24.13 -17.10 34.68
C LEU A 7 -23.47 -17.70 33.42
N THR A 8 -23.55 -19.02 33.23
CA THR A 8 -22.98 -19.66 32.04
C THR A 8 -23.72 -19.27 30.76
N VAL A 9 -25.05 -19.15 30.83
CA VAL A 9 -25.87 -18.68 29.69
C VAL A 9 -25.53 -17.24 29.32
N TYR A 10 -25.42 -16.32 30.29
CA TYR A 10 -25.01 -14.94 30.02
C TYR A 10 -23.60 -14.85 29.42
N PHE A 11 -22.66 -15.68 29.90
CA PHE A 11 -21.30 -15.74 29.36
C PHE A 11 -21.29 -16.17 27.88
N LEU A 12 -22.01 -17.23 27.52
CA LEU A 12 -22.12 -17.70 26.14
C LEU A 12 -22.80 -16.67 25.21
N LEU A 13 -23.84 -15.98 25.70
CA LEU A 13 -24.50 -14.90 24.96
C LEU A 13 -23.57 -13.72 24.71
N SER A 14 -22.74 -13.34 25.70
CA SER A 14 -21.76 -12.26 25.52
C SER A 14 -20.66 -12.61 24.50
N ILE A 15 -20.16 -13.85 24.50
CA ILE A 15 -19.15 -14.31 23.53
C ILE A 15 -19.73 -14.31 22.11
N SER A 16 -20.93 -14.87 21.94
CA SER A 16 -21.59 -14.91 20.63
C SER A 16 -21.92 -13.52 20.10
N ALA A 17 -22.38 -12.60 20.97
CA ALA A 17 -22.60 -11.21 20.61
C ALA A 17 -21.29 -10.50 20.21
N LEU A 18 -20.19 -10.73 20.94
CA LEU A 18 -18.88 -10.15 20.62
C LEU A 18 -18.37 -10.61 19.25
N GLU A 19 -18.49 -11.90 18.95
CA GLU A 19 -18.09 -12.44 17.64
C GLU A 19 -18.99 -11.95 16.50
N PHE A 20 -20.29 -11.78 16.76
CA PHE A 20 -21.21 -11.19 15.79
C PHE A 20 -20.87 -9.73 15.48
N ILE A 21 -20.60 -8.91 16.51
CA ILE A 21 -20.16 -7.51 16.34
C ILE A 21 -18.84 -7.43 15.57
N ARG A 22 -17.86 -8.30 15.88
CA ARG A 22 -16.58 -8.37 15.14
C ARG A 22 -16.79 -8.69 13.67
N ARG A 23 -17.71 -9.60 13.33
CA ARG A 23 -18.05 -9.95 11.94
C ARG A 23 -18.70 -8.79 11.20
N LEU A 24 -19.61 -8.06 11.86
CA LEU A 24 -20.24 -6.87 11.27
C LEU A 24 -19.22 -5.73 11.07
N ALA A 25 -18.33 -5.50 12.03
CA ALA A 25 -17.27 -4.50 11.91
C ALA A 25 -16.28 -4.82 10.77
N LYS A 26 -15.94 -6.09 10.56
CA LYS A 26 -15.10 -6.53 9.43
C LYS A 26 -15.76 -6.36 8.07
N LYS A 27 -17.10 -6.31 7.99
CA LYS A 27 -17.85 -6.23 6.73
C LYS A 27 -17.87 -4.81 6.12
N SER A 28 -17.46 -3.78 6.86
CA SER A 28 -17.60 -2.37 6.45
C SER A 28 -16.35 -1.71 5.84
N PHE A 29 -15.29 -2.47 5.53
CA PHE A 29 -14.08 -1.91 4.90
C PHE A 29 -13.60 -2.74 3.71
N HIS A 30 -14.52 -3.12 2.81
CA HIS A 30 -14.12 -3.34 1.41
C HIS A 30 -13.95 -1.97 0.74
N SER A 31 -12.94 -1.22 1.21
CA SER A 31 -12.39 -0.10 0.46
C SER A 31 -11.93 -0.69 -0.87
N HIS A 32 -12.54 -0.26 -1.97
CA HIS A 32 -11.97 -0.49 -3.29
C HIS A 32 -10.58 0.14 -3.26
N LYS A 33 -9.56 -0.66 -2.95
CA LYS A 33 -8.18 -0.22 -3.08
C LYS A 33 -8.05 0.20 -4.54
N PRO A 34 -7.73 1.47 -4.83
CA PRO A 34 -7.52 1.88 -6.21
C PRO A 34 -6.50 0.91 -6.82
N LEU A 35 -6.79 0.45 -8.04
CA LEU A 35 -5.87 -0.40 -8.78
C LEU A 35 -4.56 0.37 -8.90
N LEU A 36 -3.54 -0.10 -8.19
CA LEU A 36 -2.20 0.45 -8.31
C LEU A 36 -1.65 0.07 -9.69
N PRO A 37 -0.80 0.92 -10.29
CA PRO A 37 -0.06 0.55 -11.48
C PRO A 37 0.69 -0.78 -11.28
N PRO A 38 1.02 -1.49 -12.38
CA PRO A 38 1.84 -2.70 -12.29
C PRO A 38 3.23 -2.38 -11.73
N GLY A 39 3.90 -3.37 -11.16
CA GLY A 39 5.26 -3.19 -10.66
C GLY A 39 5.85 -4.39 -9.96
N PRO A 40 7.12 -4.28 -9.53
CA PRO A 40 7.82 -5.36 -8.85
C PRO A 40 7.12 -5.70 -7.53
N SER A 41 6.97 -7.01 -7.26
CA SER A 41 6.32 -7.46 -6.02
C SER A 41 7.15 -7.02 -4.80
N PRO A 42 6.55 -6.28 -3.85
CA PRO A 42 7.27 -5.79 -2.68
C PRO A 42 7.58 -6.93 -1.70
N LEU A 43 8.76 -6.90 -1.08
CA LEU A 43 9.11 -7.79 0.02
C LEU A 43 8.41 -7.35 1.32
N HIS A 44 8.24 -8.29 2.24
CA HIS A 44 7.69 -8.01 3.56
C HIS A 44 8.55 -6.97 4.31
N ILE A 45 7.91 -5.97 4.90
CA ILE A 45 8.51 -4.89 5.72
C ILE A 45 9.36 -3.88 4.93
N VAL A 46 10.30 -4.33 4.09
CA VAL A 46 11.26 -3.45 3.39
C VAL A 46 10.76 -2.95 2.02
N GLY A 47 9.76 -3.60 1.44
CA GLY A 47 9.28 -3.30 0.09
C GLY A 47 10.30 -3.69 -0.99
N ASN A 48 10.53 -2.82 -1.95
CA ASN A 48 11.37 -3.01 -3.14
C ASN A 48 12.77 -2.37 -3.00
N VAL A 49 13.13 -1.82 -1.83
CA VAL A 49 14.44 -1.16 -1.62
C VAL A 49 15.60 -2.07 -1.97
N LEU A 50 15.53 -3.35 -1.58
CA LEU A 50 16.58 -4.34 -1.85
C LEU A 50 16.69 -4.76 -3.32
N GLN A 51 15.74 -4.37 -4.17
CA GLN A 51 15.73 -4.69 -5.59
C GLN A 51 16.32 -3.56 -6.45
N ILE A 52 16.76 -2.47 -5.81
CA ILE A 52 17.30 -1.28 -6.45
C ILE A 52 18.82 -1.26 -6.28
N ASP A 53 19.51 -0.93 -7.36
CA ASP A 53 20.92 -0.57 -7.28
C ASP A 53 21.03 0.81 -6.62
N THR A 54 21.65 0.88 -5.43
CA THR A 54 21.77 2.13 -4.68
C THR A 54 22.72 3.13 -5.34
N GLN A 55 23.66 2.67 -6.17
CA GLN A 55 24.59 3.54 -6.89
C GLN A 55 23.96 4.09 -8.17
N GLU A 56 23.22 3.25 -8.88
CA GLU A 56 22.63 3.60 -10.17
C GLU A 56 21.12 3.25 -10.24
N PRO A 57 20.28 3.85 -9.38
CA PRO A 57 18.87 3.49 -9.27
C PRO A 57 18.07 3.71 -10.56
N TRP A 58 18.50 4.67 -11.40
CA TRP A 58 17.89 4.94 -12.70
C TRP A 58 17.98 3.75 -13.66
N ILE A 59 19.01 2.89 -13.53
CA ILE A 59 19.14 1.67 -14.33
C ILE A 59 18.03 0.68 -13.95
N THR A 60 17.83 0.44 -12.65
CA THR A 60 16.73 -0.39 -12.16
C THR A 60 15.37 0.15 -12.60
N TYR A 61 15.14 1.46 -12.46
CA TYR A 61 13.88 2.10 -12.84
C TYR A 61 13.59 1.97 -14.33
N THR A 62 14.61 2.14 -15.17
CA THR A 62 14.51 1.96 -16.62
C THR A 62 14.17 0.51 -16.97
N ASN A 63 14.81 -0.46 -16.30
CA ASN A 63 14.53 -1.88 -16.51
C ASN A 63 13.11 -2.24 -16.08
N TRP A 64 12.64 -1.72 -14.95
CA TRP A 64 11.24 -1.87 -14.56
C TRP A 64 10.28 -1.24 -15.55
N GLY A 65 10.63 -0.09 -16.15
CA GLY A 65 9.85 0.50 -17.23
C GLY A 65 9.69 -0.43 -18.44
N LYS A 66 10.76 -1.14 -18.82
CA LYS A 66 10.71 -2.15 -19.89
C LYS A 66 9.84 -3.36 -19.53
N THR A 67 9.78 -3.74 -18.26
CA THR A 67 9.04 -4.92 -17.80
C THR A 67 7.56 -4.64 -17.50
N TYR A 68 7.26 -3.51 -16.86
CA TYR A 68 5.93 -3.19 -16.32
C TYR A 68 5.23 -2.04 -17.07
N GLY A 69 5.96 -1.29 -17.90
CA GLY A 69 5.44 -0.23 -18.76
C GLY A 69 5.72 1.19 -18.26
N ASP A 70 4.98 2.15 -18.84
CA ASP A 70 5.20 3.58 -18.68
C ASP A 70 5.03 4.10 -17.24
N ILE A 71 4.21 3.43 -16.43
CA ILE A 71 3.93 3.78 -15.04
C ILE A 71 4.14 2.53 -14.18
N VAL A 72 5.08 2.63 -13.25
CA VAL A 72 5.45 1.52 -12.37
C VAL A 72 5.17 1.90 -10.93
N TYR A 73 4.49 1.01 -10.19
CA TYR A 73 4.32 1.14 -8.75
C TYR A 73 5.42 0.37 -8.00
N SER A 74 6.00 1.00 -6.99
CA SER A 74 6.98 0.39 -6.11
C SER A 74 6.75 0.87 -4.68
N ARG A 75 7.21 0.10 -3.69
CA ARG A 75 7.14 0.50 -2.28
C ARG A 75 8.54 0.55 -1.69
N PHE A 76 8.94 1.68 -1.15
CA PHE A 76 10.21 1.81 -0.43
C PHE A 76 9.91 1.90 1.07
N LEU A 77 10.17 0.82 1.82
CA LEU A 77 9.78 0.72 3.23
C LEU A 77 8.27 0.99 3.41
N ASN A 78 7.92 2.14 3.98
CA ASN A 78 6.55 2.60 4.22
C ASN A 78 6.13 3.75 3.28
N GLN A 79 6.83 3.94 2.17
CA GLN A 79 6.55 4.96 1.17
C GLN A 79 6.14 4.30 -0.14
N ASP A 80 4.98 4.69 -0.65
CA ASP A 80 4.49 4.29 -1.96
C ASP A 80 5.08 5.23 -3.03
N VAL A 81 5.71 4.66 -4.05
CA VAL A 81 6.46 5.38 -5.08
C VAL A 81 5.93 5.02 -6.46
N ILE A 82 5.70 6.04 -7.29
CA ILE A 82 5.33 5.89 -8.69
C ILE A 82 6.53 6.33 -9.55
N ILE A 83 6.97 5.44 -10.42
CA ILE A 83 8.08 5.67 -11.35
C ILE A 83 7.47 5.87 -12.74
N ILE A 84 7.79 6.99 -13.38
CA ILE A 84 7.31 7.35 -14.72
C ILE A 84 8.45 7.14 -15.70
N ASN A 85 8.24 6.26 -16.69
CA ASN A 85 9.24 5.91 -17.71
C ASN A 85 8.90 6.46 -19.11
N SER A 86 7.88 7.33 -19.23
CA SER A 86 7.40 7.88 -20.51
C SER A 86 7.29 9.39 -20.45
N GLU A 87 7.87 10.09 -21.42
CA GLU A 87 7.83 11.55 -21.54
C GLU A 87 6.38 12.06 -21.62
N ARG A 88 5.55 11.38 -22.42
CA ARG A 88 4.13 11.73 -22.57
C ARG A 88 3.41 11.70 -21.23
N VAL A 89 3.64 10.64 -20.45
CA VAL A 89 3.02 10.49 -19.12
C VAL A 89 3.56 11.53 -18.14
N ALA A 90 4.86 11.82 -18.17
CA ALA A 90 5.46 12.84 -17.34
C ALA A 90 4.85 14.22 -17.63
N LYS A 91 4.64 14.56 -18.90
CA LYS A 91 3.95 15.80 -19.30
C LYS A 91 2.50 15.83 -18.84
N ASP A 92 1.76 14.73 -19.05
CA ASP A 92 0.34 14.64 -18.69
C ASP A 92 0.12 14.79 -17.17
N LEU A 93 1.01 14.23 -16.35
CA LEU A 93 0.89 14.24 -14.90
C LEU A 93 1.59 15.45 -14.26
N LEU A 94 2.86 15.68 -14.55
CA LEU A 94 3.67 16.65 -13.81
C LEU A 94 3.51 18.09 -14.34
N ASP A 95 3.21 18.26 -15.63
CA ASP A 95 3.05 19.59 -16.25
C ASP A 95 1.56 19.99 -16.31
N LEU A 96 0.77 19.26 -17.11
CA LEU A 96 -0.65 19.57 -17.33
C LEU A 96 -1.51 19.47 -16.06
N ARG A 97 -1.11 18.61 -15.11
CA ARG A 97 -1.78 18.42 -13.81
C ARG A 97 -0.89 18.82 -12.64
N SER A 98 0.06 19.72 -12.86
CA SER A 98 1.01 20.20 -11.83
C SER A 98 0.36 20.56 -10.50
N LYS A 99 -0.83 21.20 -10.51
CA LYS A 99 -1.60 21.52 -9.29
C LYS A 99 -1.86 20.31 -8.36
N ASN A 100 -1.94 19.11 -8.92
CA ASN A 100 -2.19 17.88 -8.15
C ASN A 100 -0.91 17.15 -7.73
N TYR A 101 0.23 17.40 -8.39
CA TYR A 101 1.46 16.63 -8.26
C TYR A 101 2.70 17.48 -7.93
N SER A 102 2.52 18.78 -7.63
CA SER A 102 3.61 19.70 -7.30
C SER A 102 4.10 19.60 -5.85
N ASP A 103 3.44 18.80 -5.02
CA ASP A 103 3.83 18.61 -3.63
C ASP A 103 5.19 17.93 -3.54
N LYS A 104 6.07 18.46 -2.68
CA LYS A 104 7.41 17.91 -2.45
C LYS A 104 7.41 17.10 -1.14
N PRO A 105 7.35 15.76 -1.20
CA PRO A 105 7.45 14.94 -0.01
C PRO A 105 8.85 15.10 0.61
N VAL A 106 8.90 15.20 1.94
CA VAL A 106 10.16 15.11 2.69
C VAL A 106 10.56 13.65 2.70
N VAL A 107 11.44 13.27 1.78
CA VAL A 107 12.07 11.96 1.81
C VAL A 107 13.25 12.06 2.77
N ALA A 108 13.25 11.26 3.83
CA ALA A 108 14.44 11.08 4.63
C ALA A 108 15.44 10.34 3.74
N SER A 109 16.35 11.09 3.10
CA SER A 109 17.49 10.52 2.40
C SER A 109 18.32 9.81 3.46
N LEU A 110 18.24 8.48 3.50
CA LEU A 110 19.24 7.66 4.16
C LEU A 110 20.51 7.86 3.34
N GLU A 111 21.37 8.80 3.75
CA GLU A 111 22.75 8.77 3.33
C GLU A 111 23.32 7.46 3.88
N MET A 112 23.46 6.47 2.98
CA MET A 112 24.10 5.17 3.24
C MET A 112 25.46 5.15 2.59
#